data_AF-A0A1H5UD32-F1
#
_entry.id   AF-A0A1H5UD32-F1
#
_cell.length_a   1.000
_cell.length_b   1.000
_cell.length_c   1.000
_cell.angle_alpha   90.00
_cell.angle_beta   90.00
_cell.angle_gamma   90.00
#
_symmetry.space_group_name_H-M   'P 1'
#
loop_
_entity.id
_entity.type
_entity.pdbx_description
1 polymer ?
#
loop_
_entity_poly.entity_id
_entity_poly.type
_entity_poly.pdbx_seq_one_letter_code
_entity_poly.pdbx_strand_id
1 'polypeptide(L)'
;MLLVGATPMAALAQGASDPRPVLLDQETTHIADITVDGQQYSVYRHENIFSWASGIDIYTNSERVTSESTAEAVLTELAQRRAAQDLGTEDIDPLRTTSQNVSTAASNVSSTATSINETLVYMERMKTVRENGTTVYNASVQAAPQITDFNETAHEALPELRSFDNDSTAYRSNATTLIGLLEQRENGTDIDPQRLYAQYVATLEAKNDVSDHLGYEGIDEQLSGMAGTSEAIAMNVSSVPERGNETAQHFWRVHNESTVTANQTAALALSDYEFDDVQDRAESLEEGWMDDWNSRQNPASTVYQSIAAIVVVIGVVGGYVTWRRR
;
A
#
# COMPACT_ATOMS: atom_id res chain seq x y z
N MET A 1 4.30 48.88 24.93
CA MET A 1 4.17 49.06 23.47
C MET A 1 5.56 48.85 22.88
N LEU A 2 5.64 48.05 21.80
CA LEU A 2 6.81 47.47 21.11
C LEU A 2 7.07 45.99 21.41
N LEU A 3 6.25 45.15 20.77
CA LEU A 3 6.69 43.87 20.24
C LEU A 3 7.75 44.15 19.15
N VAL A 4 8.89 43.48 19.24
CA VAL A 4 9.79 43.27 18.09
C VAL A 4 9.78 41.78 17.82
N GLY A 5 9.19 41.41 16.69
CA GLY A 5 9.05 40.04 16.25
C GLY A 5 10.40 39.42 15.92
N ALA A 6 10.63 38.22 16.43
CA ALA A 6 11.62 37.31 15.90
C ALA A 6 11.01 36.62 14.67
N THR A 7 11.36 37.07 13.48
CA THR A 7 11.20 36.25 12.27
C THR A 7 12.19 35.10 12.35
N PRO A 8 11.77 33.83 12.22
CA PRO A 8 12.70 32.74 12.02
C PRO A 8 13.39 32.98 10.67
N MET A 9 14.72 33.17 10.71
CA MET A 9 15.53 33.13 9.50
C MET A 9 15.38 31.75 8.88
N ALA A 10 14.71 31.69 7.73
CA ALA A 10 14.88 30.61 6.79
C ALA A 10 16.39 30.51 6.49
N ALA A 11 17.02 29.43 6.92
CA ALA A 11 18.33 29.06 6.41
C ALA A 11 18.14 28.77 4.92
N LEU A 12 18.59 29.70 4.08
CA LEU A 12 18.74 29.47 2.65
C LEU A 12 19.70 28.29 2.50
N ALA A 13 19.16 27.12 2.11
CA ALA A 13 19.96 26.00 1.64
C ALA A 13 20.83 26.53 0.48
N GLN A 14 22.11 26.72 0.74
CA GLN A 14 23.08 26.92 -0.33
C GLN A 14 23.13 25.60 -1.08
N GLY A 15 22.59 25.59 -2.30
CA GLY A 15 22.70 24.46 -3.21
C GLY A 15 24.14 23.98 -3.24
N ALA A 16 24.33 22.67 -3.10
CA ALA A 16 25.63 22.04 -3.23
C ALA A 16 26.28 22.55 -4.52
N SER A 17 27.51 23.05 -4.44
CA SER A 17 28.25 23.45 -5.63
C SER A 17 28.36 22.25 -6.57
N ASP A 18 27.93 22.43 -7.83
CA ASP A 18 27.95 21.38 -8.86
C ASP A 18 29.30 20.64 -8.85
N PRO A 19 29.28 19.29 -8.91
CA PRO A 19 30.50 18.51 -8.93
C PRO A 19 31.37 18.94 -10.10
N ARG A 20 32.69 18.99 -9.89
CA ARG A 20 33.63 19.35 -10.96
C ARG A 20 33.46 18.34 -12.10
N PRO A 21 33.32 18.79 -13.36
CA PRO A 21 33.15 17.88 -14.49
C PRO A 21 34.30 16.88 -14.54
N VAL A 22 33.97 15.59 -14.58
CA VAL A 22 34.94 14.52 -14.83
C VAL A 22 35.39 14.66 -16.29
N LEU A 23 36.71 14.61 -16.58
CA LEU A 23 37.17 14.73 -17.97
C LEU A 23 36.47 13.69 -18.84
N LEU A 24 36.09 14.13 -20.05
CA LEU A 24 35.52 13.33 -21.14
C LEU A 24 34.08 12.85 -20.94
N ASP A 25 33.40 13.29 -19.88
CA ASP A 25 31.94 13.30 -19.88
C ASP A 25 31.47 14.24 -20.99
N GLN A 26 30.63 13.73 -21.88
CA GLN A 26 30.01 14.50 -22.94
C GLN A 26 28.89 15.38 -22.38
N GLU A 27 28.15 14.84 -21.41
CA GLU A 27 27.08 15.53 -20.70
C GLU A 27 27.05 15.12 -19.22
N THR A 28 26.71 16.07 -18.37
CA THR A 28 26.39 15.85 -16.96
C THR A 28 25.07 16.54 -16.67
N THR A 29 24.07 15.75 -16.29
CA THR A 29 22.71 16.22 -16.07
C THR A 29 22.36 16.00 -14.60
N HIS A 30 22.00 17.07 -13.90
CA HIS A 30 21.38 16.95 -12.58
C HIS A 30 20.01 16.29 -12.74
N ILE A 31 19.80 15.18 -12.04
CA ILE A 31 18.53 14.43 -12.08
C ILE A 31 17.58 14.99 -11.04
N ALA A 32 18.03 15.04 -9.79
CA ALA A 32 17.24 15.51 -8.65
C ALA A 32 18.12 15.69 -7.41
N ASP A 33 17.58 16.45 -6.46
CA ASP A 33 18.02 16.40 -5.06
C ASP A 33 17.05 15.54 -4.25
N ILE A 34 17.61 14.67 -3.41
CA ILE A 34 16.91 13.68 -2.59
C ILE A 34 17.35 13.85 -1.13
N THR A 35 16.41 13.75 -0.20
CA THR A 35 16.72 13.82 1.24
C THR A 35 16.47 12.46 1.87
N VAL A 36 17.49 11.87 2.48
CA VAL A 36 17.42 10.60 3.22
C VAL A 36 17.96 10.85 4.62
N ASP A 37 17.22 10.43 5.66
CA ASP A 37 17.58 10.61 7.08
C ASP A 37 17.95 12.06 7.46
N GLY A 38 17.30 13.05 6.82
CA GLY A 38 17.56 14.47 7.04
C GLY A 38 18.83 15.01 6.38
N GLN A 39 19.56 14.18 5.63
CA GLN A 39 20.72 14.56 4.83
C GLN A 39 20.32 14.70 3.36
N GLN A 40 20.75 15.80 2.72
CA GLN A 40 20.50 16.03 1.30
C GLN A 40 21.59 15.41 0.43
N TYR A 41 21.17 14.81 -0.67
CA TYR A 41 21.98 14.18 -1.71
C TYR A 41 21.60 14.75 -3.07
N SER A 42 22.57 14.96 -3.94
CA SER A 42 22.36 15.41 -5.32
C SER A 42 22.75 14.28 -6.26
N VAL A 43 21.82 13.89 -7.14
CA VAL A 43 21.98 12.77 -8.08
C VAL A 43 22.23 13.32 -9.48
N TYR A 44 23.29 12.85 -10.13
CA TYR A 44 23.70 13.27 -11.46
C TYR A 44 23.84 12.08 -12.40
N ARG A 45 23.33 12.22 -13.62
CA ARG A 45 23.60 11.31 -14.73
C ARG A 45 24.78 11.85 -15.52
N HIS A 46 25.69 10.95 -15.88
CA HIS A 46 26.85 11.25 -16.69
C HIS A 46 26.83 10.40 -17.95
N GLU A 47 26.92 11.07 -19.10
CA GLU A 47 27.08 10.41 -20.38
C GLU A 47 28.52 10.53 -20.83
N ASN A 48 29.18 9.39 -21.04
CA ASN A 48 30.55 9.31 -21.49
C ASN A 48 30.63 8.72 -22.90
N ILE A 49 31.68 9.07 -23.64
CA ILE A 49 31.97 8.46 -24.95
C ILE A 49 32.15 6.93 -24.84
N PHE A 50 32.51 6.45 -23.66
CA PHE A 50 32.57 5.04 -23.33
C PHE A 50 31.39 4.65 -22.44
N SER A 51 30.54 3.75 -22.94
CA SER A 51 29.33 3.31 -22.22
C SER A 51 29.60 2.74 -20.82
N TRP A 52 30.77 2.13 -20.60
CA TRP A 52 31.17 1.59 -19.30
C TRP A 52 31.60 2.65 -18.28
N ALA A 53 31.74 3.92 -18.69
CA ALA A 53 32.05 5.05 -17.82
C ALA A 53 30.87 6.03 -17.63
N SER A 54 29.79 5.84 -18.40
CA SER A 54 28.48 6.47 -18.19
C SER A 54 27.81 5.91 -16.94
N GLY A 55 26.79 6.59 -16.43
CA GLY A 55 25.96 6.10 -15.32
C GLY A 55 25.63 7.20 -14.32
N ILE A 56 25.43 6.84 -13.06
CA ILE A 56 24.98 7.77 -12.02
C ILE A 56 26.07 8.01 -10.97
N ASP A 57 26.22 9.27 -10.57
CA ASP A 57 26.92 9.63 -9.33
C ASP A 57 25.96 10.30 -8.35
N ILE A 58 26.20 10.06 -7.07
CA ILE A 58 25.47 10.67 -5.97
C ILE A 58 26.47 11.46 -5.14
N TYR A 59 26.11 12.68 -4.77
CA TYR A 59 26.95 13.57 -3.99
C TYR A 59 26.23 14.02 -2.73
N THR A 60 26.97 14.18 -1.64
CA THR A 60 26.50 14.86 -0.42
C THR A 60 27.60 15.77 0.09
N ASN A 61 27.26 17.03 0.44
CA ASN A 61 28.24 18.04 0.86
C ASN A 61 29.47 18.16 -0.09
N SER A 62 29.24 18.00 -1.40
CA SER A 62 30.28 17.98 -2.45
C SER A 62 31.26 16.79 -2.40
N GLU A 63 30.99 15.77 -1.59
CA GLU A 63 31.70 14.49 -1.58
C GLU A 63 30.88 13.43 -2.32
N ARG A 64 31.56 12.59 -3.10
CA ARG A 64 30.91 11.49 -3.84
C ARG A 64 30.56 10.35 -2.88
N VAL A 65 29.33 9.89 -2.93
CA VAL A 65 28.87 8.71 -2.20
C VAL A 65 29.45 7.46 -2.86
N THR A 66 30.17 6.68 -2.06
CA THR A 66 30.78 5.39 -2.46
C THR A 66 30.23 4.20 -1.68
N SER A 67 29.42 4.46 -0.64
CA SER A 67 28.75 3.42 0.14
C SER A 67 27.54 2.91 -0.64
N GLU A 68 27.52 1.61 -0.92
CA GLU A 68 26.42 0.92 -1.61
C GLU A 68 25.09 1.13 -0.89
N SER A 69 25.04 0.93 0.43
CA SER A 69 23.82 1.10 1.23
C SER A 69 23.26 2.53 1.23
N THR A 70 24.12 3.53 1.05
CA THR A 70 23.69 4.93 0.96
C THR A 70 23.21 5.24 -0.46
N ALA A 71 23.85 4.66 -1.47
CA ALA A 71 23.42 4.79 -2.86
C ALA A 71 22.06 4.14 -3.07
N GLU A 72 21.88 2.91 -2.60
CA GLU A 72 20.61 2.18 -2.59
C GLU A 72 19.51 3.06 -2.00
N ALA A 73 19.63 3.49 -0.73
CA ALA A 73 18.61 4.32 -0.09
C ALA A 73 18.25 5.61 -0.86
N VAL A 74 19.24 6.30 -1.46
CA VAL A 74 18.99 7.50 -2.27
C VAL A 74 18.30 7.17 -3.60
N LEU A 75 18.66 6.06 -4.23
CA LEU A 75 18.11 5.65 -5.52
C LEU A 75 16.72 5.03 -5.38
N THR A 76 16.46 4.27 -4.32
CA THR A 76 15.12 3.81 -3.94
C THR A 76 14.19 5.03 -3.82
N GLU A 77 14.57 6.03 -3.03
CA GLU A 77 13.77 7.24 -2.81
C GLU A 77 13.53 8.03 -4.11
N LEU A 78 14.55 8.12 -4.96
CA LEU A 78 14.42 8.74 -6.29
C LEU A 78 13.45 7.95 -7.18
N ALA A 79 13.49 6.62 -7.12
CA ALA A 79 12.74 5.73 -7.99
C ALA A 79 11.26 5.78 -7.64
N GLN A 80 10.95 5.72 -6.35
CA GLN A 80 9.61 5.94 -5.79
C GLN A 80 9.06 7.31 -6.18
N ARG A 81 9.85 8.37 -6.00
CA ARG A 81 9.49 9.73 -6.42
C ARG A 81 9.17 9.81 -7.91
N ARG A 82 9.90 9.08 -8.75
CA ARG A 82 9.71 9.10 -10.20
C ARG A 82 8.50 8.27 -10.63
N ALA A 83 8.31 7.09 -10.04
CA ALA A 83 7.17 6.23 -10.32
C ALA A 83 5.85 6.89 -9.90
N ALA A 84 5.81 7.59 -8.77
CA ALA A 84 4.63 8.34 -8.36
C ALA A 84 4.21 9.45 -9.33
N GLN A 85 5.08 9.86 -10.26
CA GLN A 85 4.70 10.82 -11.29
C GLN A 85 3.74 10.24 -12.32
N ASP A 86 3.76 8.91 -12.51
CA ASP A 86 2.90 8.19 -13.44
C ASP A 86 1.49 8.02 -12.88
N LEU A 87 1.30 8.14 -11.55
CA LEU A 87 -0.04 8.23 -10.95
C LEU A 87 -0.77 9.46 -11.49
N GLY A 88 -1.89 9.20 -12.15
CA GLY A 88 -2.61 10.18 -12.94
C GLY A 88 -4.08 10.31 -12.56
N THR A 89 -4.81 11.13 -13.32
CA THR A 89 -6.25 11.30 -13.13
C THR A 89 -7.04 10.12 -13.67
N GLU A 90 -6.45 9.37 -14.60
CA GLU A 90 -6.93 8.10 -15.10
C GLU A 90 -7.17 7.06 -13.99
N ASP A 91 -6.44 7.14 -12.88
CA ASP A 91 -6.55 6.20 -11.75
C ASP A 91 -7.70 6.55 -10.79
N ILE A 92 -8.22 7.78 -10.84
CA ILE A 92 -9.22 8.29 -9.88
C ILE A 92 -10.52 7.50 -9.96
N ASP A 93 -11.07 7.32 -11.17
CA ASP A 93 -12.37 6.66 -11.35
C ASP A 93 -12.30 5.17 -10.97
N PRO A 94 -11.30 4.37 -11.42
CA PRO A 94 -11.10 3.01 -10.96
C PRO A 94 -10.94 2.88 -9.44
N LEU A 95 -10.12 3.72 -8.81
CA LEU A 95 -9.95 3.75 -7.35
C LEU A 95 -11.28 4.04 -6.65
N ARG A 96 -12.04 5.00 -7.15
CA ARG A 96 -13.32 5.40 -6.57
C ARG A 96 -14.34 4.27 -6.67
N THR A 97 -14.47 3.63 -7.84
CA THR A 97 -15.36 2.49 -8.04
C THR A 97 -14.98 1.31 -7.15
N THR A 98 -13.69 0.95 -7.11
CA THR A 98 -13.20 -0.16 -6.28
C THR A 98 -13.44 0.10 -4.80
N SER A 99 -13.11 1.30 -4.32
CA SER A 99 -13.37 1.75 -2.95
C SER A 99 -14.87 1.71 -2.58
N GLN A 100 -15.76 2.11 -3.50
CA GLN A 100 -17.21 2.01 -3.30
C GLN A 100 -17.71 0.57 -3.24
N ASN A 101 -17.20 -0.31 -4.10
CA ASN A 101 -17.57 -1.72 -4.12
C ASN A 101 -17.14 -2.41 -2.82
N VAL A 102 -15.88 -2.20 -2.39
CA VAL A 102 -15.37 -2.72 -1.11
C VAL A 102 -16.19 -2.20 0.06
N SER A 103 -16.49 -0.89 0.10
CA SER A 103 -17.32 -0.31 1.16
C SER A 103 -18.74 -0.90 1.20
N THR A 104 -19.30 -1.25 0.05
CA THR A 104 -20.63 -1.86 -0.04
C THR A 104 -20.61 -3.28 0.50
N ALA A 105 -19.62 -4.07 0.09
CA ALA A 105 -19.43 -5.43 0.60
C ALA A 105 -19.18 -5.45 2.11
N ALA A 106 -18.32 -4.55 2.62
CA ALA A 106 -18.06 -4.39 4.05
C ALA A 106 -19.34 -4.10 4.85
N SER A 107 -20.21 -3.23 4.35
CA SER A 107 -21.50 -2.95 4.97
C SER A 107 -22.38 -4.21 5.09
N ASN A 108 -22.36 -5.09 4.09
CA ASN A 108 -23.16 -6.32 4.10
C ASN A 108 -22.52 -7.40 4.98
N VAL A 109 -21.19 -7.48 5.00
CA VAL A 109 -20.42 -8.30 5.95
C VAL A 109 -20.73 -7.89 7.39
N SER A 110 -20.76 -6.59 7.69
CA SER A 110 -21.09 -6.04 9.01
C SER A 110 -22.55 -6.36 9.42
N SER A 111 -23.50 -6.26 8.49
CA SER A 111 -24.91 -6.68 8.69
C SER A 111 -25.02 -8.19 8.99
N THR A 112 -24.28 -9.00 8.24
CA THR A 112 -24.25 -10.45 8.40
C THR A 112 -23.65 -10.85 9.75
N ALA A 113 -22.51 -10.25 10.13
CA ALA A 113 -21.89 -10.43 11.44
C ALA A 113 -22.86 -10.05 12.58
N THR A 114 -23.64 -8.97 12.42
CA THR A 114 -24.67 -8.59 13.38
C THR A 114 -25.75 -9.67 13.50
N SER A 115 -26.25 -10.18 12.37
CA SER A 115 -27.28 -11.22 12.34
C SER A 115 -26.80 -12.55 12.95
N ILE A 116 -25.55 -12.92 12.71
CA ILE A 116 -24.89 -14.08 13.33
C ILE A 116 -24.82 -13.88 14.85
N ASN A 117 -24.31 -12.73 15.30
CA ASN A 117 -24.18 -12.44 16.73
C ASN A 117 -25.53 -12.41 17.45
N GLU A 118 -26.56 -11.81 16.85
CA GLU A 118 -27.92 -11.84 17.39
C GLU A 118 -28.46 -13.27 17.53
N THR A 119 -28.16 -14.13 16.56
CA THR A 119 -28.56 -15.55 16.59
C THR A 119 -27.81 -16.33 17.68
N LEU A 120 -26.51 -16.11 17.85
CA LEU A 120 -25.73 -16.69 18.96
C LEU A 120 -26.27 -16.25 20.33
N VAL A 121 -26.57 -14.96 20.50
CA VAL A 121 -27.18 -14.44 21.73
C VAL A 121 -28.56 -15.07 21.98
N TYR A 122 -29.36 -15.26 20.93
CA TYR A 122 -30.64 -15.96 21.03
C TYR A 122 -30.45 -17.43 21.45
N MET A 123 -29.47 -18.14 20.88
CA MET A 123 -29.12 -19.51 21.25
C MET A 123 -28.74 -19.65 22.72
N GLU A 124 -27.95 -18.72 23.26
CA GLU A 124 -27.64 -18.71 24.68
C GLU A 124 -28.87 -18.50 25.56
N ARG A 125 -29.81 -17.65 25.14
CA ARG A 125 -31.09 -17.48 25.87
C ARG A 125 -31.91 -18.76 25.87
N MET A 126 -31.99 -19.47 24.74
CA MET A 126 -32.74 -20.73 24.60
C MET A 126 -32.28 -21.84 25.55
N LYS A 127 -31.03 -21.82 26.02
CA LYS A 127 -30.50 -22.78 27.01
C LYS A 127 -31.16 -22.63 28.38
N THR A 128 -31.76 -21.48 28.68
CA THR A 128 -32.39 -21.19 29.98
C THR A 128 -33.91 -21.28 29.96
N VAL A 129 -34.53 -21.15 28.78
CA VAL A 129 -35.97 -21.24 28.59
C VAL A 129 -36.39 -22.70 28.50
N ARG A 130 -37.40 -23.11 29.30
CA ARG A 130 -37.92 -24.47 29.32
C ARG A 130 -39.36 -24.56 28.81
N GLU A 131 -39.62 -25.54 27.97
CA GLU A 131 -40.92 -25.87 27.39
C GLU A 131 -41.08 -27.40 27.36
N ASN A 132 -42.26 -27.90 27.74
CA ASN A 132 -42.56 -29.34 27.77
C ASN A 132 -41.52 -30.21 28.52
N GLY A 133 -40.91 -29.67 29.57
CA GLY A 133 -39.94 -30.39 30.41
C GLY A 133 -38.51 -30.44 29.87
N THR A 134 -38.23 -29.85 28.69
CA THR A 134 -36.88 -29.68 28.13
C THR A 134 -36.57 -28.20 27.90
N THR A 135 -35.31 -27.85 27.68
CA THR A 135 -34.96 -26.49 27.23
C THR A 135 -35.28 -26.33 25.75
N VAL A 136 -35.66 -25.13 25.32
CA VAL A 136 -35.88 -24.82 23.90
C VAL A 136 -34.64 -25.17 23.09
N TYR A 137 -33.43 -24.87 23.60
CA TYR A 137 -32.18 -25.24 22.95
C TYR A 137 -32.06 -26.74 22.67
N ASN A 138 -32.23 -27.59 23.69
CA ASN A 138 -32.18 -29.06 23.51
C ASN A 138 -33.25 -29.59 22.55
N ALA A 139 -34.47 -29.05 22.59
CA ALA A 139 -35.52 -29.41 21.63
C ALA A 139 -35.12 -29.03 20.20
N SER A 140 -34.57 -27.83 20.01
CA SER A 140 -34.07 -27.36 18.71
C SER A 140 -32.88 -28.18 18.22
N VAL A 141 -31.92 -28.52 19.08
CA VAL A 141 -30.77 -29.38 18.72
C VAL A 141 -31.23 -30.80 18.37
N GLN A 142 -32.23 -31.33 19.07
CA GLN A 142 -32.80 -32.63 18.73
C GLN A 142 -33.47 -32.63 17.35
N ALA A 143 -34.14 -31.52 16.99
CA ALA A 143 -34.75 -31.35 15.68
C ALA A 143 -33.71 -31.06 14.58
N ALA A 144 -32.67 -30.28 14.90
CA ALA A 144 -31.62 -29.83 14.00
C ALA A 144 -30.24 -29.94 14.69
N PRO A 145 -29.57 -31.10 14.62
CA PRO A 145 -28.27 -31.31 15.27
C PRO A 145 -27.18 -30.33 14.81
N GLN A 146 -27.29 -29.82 13.58
CA GLN A 146 -26.39 -28.84 12.95
C GLN A 146 -26.30 -27.51 13.71
N ILE A 147 -27.20 -27.25 14.65
CA ILE A 147 -27.09 -26.08 15.56
C ILE A 147 -25.77 -26.08 16.32
N THR A 148 -25.22 -27.26 16.64
CA THR A 148 -23.93 -27.38 17.33
C THR A 148 -22.80 -26.90 16.42
N ASP A 149 -22.76 -27.39 15.18
CA ASP A 149 -21.76 -27.02 14.18
C ASP A 149 -21.87 -25.52 13.83
N PHE A 150 -23.10 -25.01 13.64
CA PHE A 150 -23.33 -23.58 13.41
C PHE A 150 -22.75 -22.72 14.54
N ASN A 151 -22.91 -23.14 15.80
CA ASN A 151 -22.39 -22.38 16.93
C ASN A 151 -20.87 -22.25 16.87
N GLU A 152 -20.17 -23.33 16.53
CA GLU A 152 -18.71 -23.35 16.40
C GLU A 152 -18.26 -22.48 15.21
N THR A 153 -18.80 -22.72 14.02
CA THR A 153 -18.47 -21.96 12.80
C THR A 153 -18.78 -20.47 12.95
N ALA A 154 -19.91 -20.11 13.57
CA ALA A 154 -20.27 -18.71 13.81
C ALA A 154 -19.28 -18.01 14.77
N HIS A 155 -18.74 -18.71 15.76
CA HIS A 155 -17.74 -18.17 16.66
C HIS A 155 -16.38 -17.97 15.97
N GLU A 156 -16.04 -18.82 15.01
CA GLU A 156 -14.82 -18.72 14.19
C GLU A 156 -14.94 -17.64 13.11
N ALA A 157 -16.11 -17.49 12.48
CA ALA A 157 -16.34 -16.52 11.41
C ALA A 157 -16.43 -15.07 11.91
N LEU A 158 -16.98 -14.83 13.12
CA LEU A 158 -17.20 -13.46 13.61
C LEU A 158 -15.94 -12.58 13.69
N PRO A 159 -14.78 -13.06 14.19
CA PRO A 159 -13.52 -12.33 14.11
C PRO A 159 -13.10 -11.99 12.69
N GLU A 160 -13.24 -12.94 11.76
CA GLU A 160 -12.85 -12.79 10.36
C GLU A 160 -13.69 -11.72 9.65
N LEU A 161 -15.02 -11.80 9.80
CA LEU A 161 -15.94 -10.80 9.24
C LEU A 161 -15.66 -9.38 9.78
N ARG A 162 -15.20 -9.26 11.04
CA ARG A 162 -14.80 -7.98 11.62
C ARG A 162 -13.46 -7.49 11.10
N SER A 163 -12.51 -8.39 10.85
CA SER A 163 -11.23 -8.02 10.23
C SER A 163 -11.47 -7.42 8.86
N PHE A 164 -12.24 -8.10 8.02
CA PHE A 164 -12.59 -7.61 6.69
C PHE A 164 -13.28 -6.24 6.71
N ASP A 165 -14.20 -5.98 7.65
CA ASP A 165 -14.85 -4.67 7.79
C ASP A 165 -13.84 -3.56 8.17
N ASN A 166 -12.89 -3.87 9.05
CA ASN A 166 -11.83 -2.94 9.43
C ASN A 166 -10.87 -2.66 8.26
N ASP A 167 -10.42 -3.70 7.56
CA ASP A 167 -9.45 -3.59 6.47
C ASP A 167 -10.09 -2.91 5.26
N SER A 168 -11.37 -3.20 4.99
CA SER A 168 -12.18 -2.48 4.00
C SER A 168 -12.33 -0.99 4.34
N THR A 169 -12.46 -0.66 5.63
CA THR A 169 -12.52 0.73 6.09
C THR A 169 -11.18 1.44 5.91
N ALA A 170 -10.07 0.76 6.20
CA ALA A 170 -8.72 1.26 5.99
C ALA A 170 -8.46 1.52 4.50
N TYR A 171 -8.76 0.55 3.63
CA TYR A 171 -8.64 0.70 2.18
C TYR A 171 -9.44 1.89 1.67
N ARG A 172 -10.72 2.02 2.06
CA ARG A 172 -11.57 3.14 1.66
C ARG A 172 -10.98 4.49 2.09
N SER A 173 -10.47 4.58 3.32
CA SER A 173 -9.84 5.80 3.86
C SER A 173 -8.59 6.18 3.08
N ASN A 174 -7.73 5.20 2.80
CA ASN A 174 -6.49 5.39 2.05
C ASN A 174 -6.77 5.77 0.59
N ALA A 175 -7.68 5.07 -0.09
CA ALA A 175 -8.12 5.38 -1.44
C ALA A 175 -8.73 6.79 -1.53
N THR A 176 -9.57 7.19 -0.56
CA THR A 176 -10.13 8.56 -0.53
C THR A 176 -9.03 9.62 -0.40
N THR A 177 -8.02 9.37 0.43
CA THR A 177 -6.89 10.28 0.61
C THR A 177 -6.05 10.36 -0.65
N LEU A 178 -5.76 9.23 -1.30
CA LEU A 178 -5.02 9.17 -2.56
C LEU A 178 -5.76 9.92 -3.67
N ILE A 179 -7.05 9.65 -3.86
CA ILE A 179 -7.91 10.36 -4.81
C ILE A 179 -7.84 11.86 -4.57
N GLY A 180 -7.93 12.31 -3.32
CA GLY A 180 -7.81 13.72 -2.98
C GLY A 180 -6.46 14.35 -3.33
N LEU A 181 -5.35 13.60 -3.27
CA LEU A 181 -4.04 14.07 -3.74
C LEU A 181 -3.99 14.16 -5.27
N LEU A 182 -4.54 13.18 -5.98
CA LEU A 182 -4.59 13.17 -7.44
C LEU A 182 -5.45 14.33 -7.98
N GLU A 183 -6.61 14.57 -7.37
CA GLU A 183 -7.49 15.71 -7.71
C GLU A 183 -6.80 17.06 -7.41
N GLN A 184 -6.04 17.18 -6.32
CA GLN A 184 -5.26 18.41 -6.05
C GLN A 184 -4.20 18.65 -7.12
N ARG A 185 -3.48 17.59 -7.53
CA ARG A 185 -2.48 17.63 -8.59
C ARG A 185 -3.09 18.02 -9.94
N GLU A 186 -4.25 17.46 -10.28
CA GLU A 186 -5.02 17.83 -11.48
C GLU A 186 -5.36 19.32 -11.49
N ASN A 187 -5.74 19.88 -10.34
CA ASN A 187 -6.03 21.30 -10.17
C ASN A 187 -4.79 22.21 -10.12
N GLY A 188 -3.60 21.67 -10.41
CA GLY A 188 -2.34 22.42 -10.46
C GLY A 188 -1.70 22.69 -9.11
N THR A 189 -2.13 22.00 -8.05
CA THR A 189 -1.44 22.03 -6.75
C THR A 189 -0.18 21.18 -6.85
N ASP A 190 0.96 21.75 -6.45
CA ASP A 190 2.20 20.99 -6.34
C ASP A 190 2.10 20.01 -5.16
N ILE A 191 2.12 18.72 -5.47
CA ILE A 191 2.06 17.63 -4.49
C ILE A 191 3.45 17.02 -4.40
N ASP A 192 3.97 16.95 -3.18
CA ASP A 192 5.20 16.23 -2.90
C ASP A 192 5.09 14.77 -3.40
N PRO A 193 5.90 14.35 -4.38
CA PRO A 193 5.84 12.99 -4.92
C PRO A 193 6.10 11.90 -3.88
N GLN A 194 6.89 12.19 -2.84
CA GLN A 194 7.14 11.22 -1.76
C GLN A 194 5.86 10.99 -0.94
N ARG A 195 5.14 12.06 -0.62
CA ARG A 195 3.82 11.97 0.02
C ARG A 195 2.83 11.21 -0.86
N LEU A 196 2.85 11.44 -2.18
CA LEU A 196 1.98 10.73 -3.11
C LEU A 196 2.31 9.24 -3.15
N TYR A 197 3.59 8.87 -3.26
CA TYR A 197 4.04 7.48 -3.24
C TYR A 197 3.69 6.78 -1.93
N ALA A 198 3.95 7.41 -0.78
CA ALA A 198 3.63 6.85 0.52
C ALA A 198 2.12 6.58 0.68
N GLN A 199 1.27 7.49 0.18
CA GLN A 199 -0.18 7.29 0.20
C GLN A 199 -0.62 6.18 -0.77
N TYR A 200 0.06 6.05 -1.91
CA TYR A 200 -0.13 4.95 -2.85
C TYR A 200 0.19 3.60 -2.18
N VAL A 201 1.37 3.46 -1.56
CA VAL A 201 1.78 2.23 -0.85
C VAL A 201 0.79 1.87 0.23
N ALA A 202 0.39 2.82 1.08
CA ALA A 202 -0.62 2.56 2.12
C ALA A 202 -1.98 2.13 1.55
N THR A 203 -2.33 2.61 0.34
CA THR A 203 -3.56 2.19 -0.36
C THR A 203 -3.43 0.79 -0.93
N LEU A 204 -2.26 0.45 -1.48
CA LEU A 204 -1.95 -0.88 -2.01
C LEU A 204 -1.88 -1.94 -0.89
N GLU A 205 -1.20 -1.64 0.21
CA GLU A 205 -1.16 -2.51 1.41
C GLU A 205 -2.57 -2.80 1.91
N ALA A 206 -3.38 -1.75 2.13
CA ALA A 206 -4.76 -1.93 2.58
C ALA A 206 -5.64 -2.67 1.55
N LYS A 207 -5.37 -2.55 0.24
CA LYS A 207 -6.03 -3.35 -0.80
C LYS A 207 -5.68 -4.83 -0.64
N ASN A 208 -4.41 -5.13 -0.41
CA ASN A 208 -3.91 -6.50 -0.24
C ASN A 208 -4.51 -7.13 1.02
N ASP A 209 -4.58 -6.39 2.14
CA ASP A 209 -5.24 -6.85 3.37
C ASP A 209 -6.71 -7.25 3.11
N VAL A 210 -7.46 -6.46 2.33
CA VAL A 210 -8.82 -6.83 1.91
C VAL A 210 -8.83 -8.05 1.00
N SER A 211 -7.86 -8.15 0.08
CA SER A 211 -7.77 -9.25 -0.87
C SER A 211 -7.45 -10.59 -0.19
N ASP A 212 -6.69 -10.58 0.91
CA ASP A 212 -6.34 -11.79 1.67
C ASP A 212 -7.60 -12.49 2.21
N HIS A 213 -8.63 -11.73 2.56
CA HIS A 213 -9.93 -12.26 2.98
C HIS A 213 -10.79 -12.87 1.85
N LEU A 214 -10.44 -12.57 0.59
CA LEU A 214 -11.17 -13.04 -0.61
C LEU A 214 -10.47 -14.22 -1.30
N GLY A 215 -9.39 -14.72 -0.72
CA GLY A 215 -8.61 -15.85 -1.25
C GLY A 215 -9.34 -17.20 -1.20
N TYR A 216 -8.57 -18.28 -1.32
CA TYR A 216 -9.10 -19.65 -1.20
C TYR A 216 -9.68 -19.88 0.20
N GLU A 217 -10.93 -20.37 0.30
CA GLU A 217 -11.69 -20.46 1.56
C GLU A 217 -11.96 -19.10 2.23
N GLY A 218 -12.05 -18.03 1.43
CA GLY A 218 -12.36 -16.68 1.87
C GLY A 218 -13.76 -16.50 2.44
N ILE A 219 -14.08 -15.25 2.77
CA ILE A 219 -15.34 -14.88 3.43
C ILE A 219 -16.57 -15.33 2.63
N ASP A 220 -16.52 -15.32 1.30
CA ASP A 220 -17.64 -15.76 0.47
C ASP A 220 -17.96 -17.25 0.65
N GLU A 221 -16.94 -18.11 0.69
CA GLU A 221 -17.11 -19.55 0.89
C GLU A 221 -17.61 -19.86 2.31
N GLN A 222 -17.03 -19.20 3.32
CA GLN A 222 -17.48 -19.34 4.71
C GLN A 222 -18.95 -18.91 4.89
N LEU A 223 -19.32 -17.76 4.33
CA LEU A 223 -20.70 -17.25 4.40
C LEU A 223 -21.67 -18.12 3.60
N SER A 224 -21.25 -18.67 2.45
CA SER A 224 -22.05 -19.64 1.69
C SER A 224 -22.31 -20.93 2.48
N GLY A 225 -21.28 -21.46 3.16
CA GLY A 225 -21.41 -22.61 4.05
C GLY A 225 -22.32 -22.34 5.26
N MET A 226 -22.18 -21.17 5.88
CA MET A 226 -23.08 -20.72 6.95
C MET A 226 -24.52 -20.55 6.46
N ALA A 227 -24.73 -20.06 5.24
CA ALA A 227 -26.05 -19.90 4.65
C ALA A 227 -26.75 -21.25 4.48
N GLY A 228 -26.05 -22.25 3.94
CA GLY A 228 -26.59 -23.60 3.78
C GLY A 228 -26.89 -24.28 5.12
N THR A 229 -26.00 -24.12 6.10
CA THR A 229 -26.21 -24.65 7.46
C THR A 229 -27.41 -24.00 8.12
N SER A 230 -27.54 -22.67 8.01
CA SER A 230 -28.65 -21.91 8.59
C SER A 230 -30.00 -22.27 7.97
N GLU A 231 -30.05 -22.45 6.64
CA GLU A 231 -31.26 -22.92 5.94
C GLU A 231 -31.71 -24.28 6.48
N ALA A 232 -30.79 -25.25 6.56
CA ALA A 232 -31.09 -26.59 7.05
C ALA A 232 -31.61 -26.55 8.50
N ILE A 233 -31.02 -25.72 9.36
CA ILE A 233 -31.51 -25.53 10.73
C ILE A 233 -32.91 -24.92 10.71
N ALA A 234 -33.12 -23.83 9.98
CA ALA A 234 -34.40 -23.11 9.94
C ALA A 234 -35.56 -24.01 9.49
N MET A 235 -35.34 -24.85 8.47
CA MET A 235 -36.33 -25.82 8.00
C MET A 235 -36.70 -26.83 9.09
N ASN A 236 -35.72 -27.36 9.81
CA ASN A 236 -35.93 -28.43 10.79
C ASN A 236 -36.52 -27.92 12.12
N VAL A 237 -36.01 -26.81 12.65
CA VAL A 237 -36.47 -26.24 13.94
C VAL A 237 -37.87 -25.66 13.85
N SER A 238 -38.36 -25.33 12.66
CA SER A 238 -39.74 -24.86 12.46
C SER A 238 -40.81 -25.83 12.98
N SER A 239 -40.46 -27.12 13.09
CA SER A 239 -41.31 -28.18 13.61
C SER A 239 -41.37 -28.26 15.15
N VAL A 240 -40.49 -27.52 15.85
CA VAL A 240 -40.47 -27.48 17.32
C VAL A 240 -41.68 -26.68 17.84
N PRO A 241 -42.46 -27.21 18.79
CA PRO A 241 -43.64 -26.51 19.32
C PRO A 241 -43.32 -25.14 19.94
N GLU A 242 -44.31 -24.24 19.93
CA GLU A 242 -44.34 -22.92 20.58
C GLU A 242 -43.31 -21.88 20.09
N ARG A 243 -42.02 -22.23 19.97
CA ARG A 243 -40.93 -21.33 19.55
C ARG A 243 -40.14 -21.78 18.34
N GLY A 244 -40.46 -22.92 17.73
CA GLY A 244 -39.75 -23.37 16.53
C GLY A 244 -39.76 -22.35 15.39
N ASN A 245 -40.87 -21.62 15.23
CA ASN A 245 -40.96 -20.55 14.22
C ASN A 245 -40.11 -19.32 14.56
N GLU A 246 -40.03 -18.92 15.83
CA GLU A 246 -39.13 -17.83 16.27
C GLU A 246 -37.66 -18.22 16.07
N THR A 247 -37.30 -19.46 16.45
CA THR A 247 -35.95 -19.99 16.23
C THR A 247 -35.62 -20.03 14.74
N ALA A 248 -36.53 -20.53 13.90
CA ALA A 248 -36.34 -20.60 12.46
C ALA A 248 -36.13 -19.21 11.83
N GLN A 249 -36.80 -18.17 12.32
CA GLN A 249 -36.62 -16.80 11.82
C GLN A 249 -35.20 -16.26 12.01
N HIS A 250 -34.56 -16.56 13.14
CA HIS A 250 -33.16 -16.17 13.38
C HIS A 250 -32.22 -16.80 12.35
N PHE A 251 -32.35 -18.11 12.12
CA PHE A 251 -31.53 -18.82 11.13
C PHE A 251 -31.87 -18.42 9.68
N TRP A 252 -33.14 -18.16 9.36
CA TRP A 252 -33.51 -17.62 8.04
C TRP A 252 -32.87 -16.26 7.78
N ARG A 253 -32.75 -15.40 8.80
CA ARG A 253 -32.07 -14.12 8.66
C ARG A 253 -30.58 -14.32 8.36
N VAL A 254 -29.90 -15.19 9.09
CA VAL A 254 -28.48 -15.51 8.82
C VAL A 254 -28.31 -16.09 7.42
N HIS A 255 -29.18 -17.00 6.99
CA HIS A 255 -29.16 -17.54 5.63
C HIS A 255 -29.26 -16.45 4.56
N ASN A 256 -30.26 -15.58 4.67
CA ASN A 256 -30.50 -14.53 3.67
C ASN A 256 -29.35 -13.53 3.60
N GLU A 257 -28.88 -13.03 4.75
CA GLU A 257 -27.78 -12.05 4.83
C GLU A 257 -26.46 -12.66 4.32
N SER A 258 -26.16 -13.90 4.73
CA SER A 258 -24.93 -14.60 4.31
C SER A 258 -24.94 -14.92 2.82
N THR A 259 -26.10 -15.31 2.24
CA THR A 259 -26.22 -15.57 0.80
C THR A 259 -25.98 -14.31 -0.03
N VAL A 260 -26.58 -13.18 0.36
CA VAL A 260 -26.39 -11.91 -0.35
C VAL A 260 -24.94 -11.47 -0.25
N THR A 261 -24.39 -11.52 0.97
CA THR A 261 -23.02 -11.07 1.24
C THR A 261 -22.00 -11.94 0.52
N ALA A 262 -22.12 -13.27 0.56
CA ALA A 262 -21.23 -14.20 -0.14
C ALA A 262 -21.17 -13.92 -1.64
N ASN A 263 -22.33 -13.70 -2.28
CA ASN A 263 -22.36 -13.37 -3.72
C ASN A 263 -21.69 -12.04 -4.04
N GLN A 264 -21.79 -11.05 -3.14
CA GLN A 264 -21.18 -9.74 -3.35
C GLN A 264 -19.68 -9.77 -3.10
N THR A 265 -19.21 -10.48 -2.07
CA THR A 265 -17.78 -10.64 -1.79
C THR A 265 -17.11 -11.48 -2.87
N ALA A 266 -17.74 -12.55 -3.36
CA ALA A 266 -17.24 -13.32 -4.51
C ALA A 266 -17.15 -12.48 -5.80
N ALA A 267 -17.98 -11.45 -5.93
CA ALA A 267 -17.96 -10.53 -7.07
C ALA A 267 -16.95 -9.38 -6.90
N LEU A 268 -16.31 -9.24 -5.74
CA LEU A 268 -15.21 -8.30 -5.54
C LEU A 268 -13.97 -8.82 -6.28
N ALA A 269 -13.88 -8.51 -7.57
CA ALA A 269 -12.72 -8.83 -8.39
C ALA A 269 -11.56 -7.84 -8.11
N LEU A 270 -11.08 -7.78 -6.87
CA LEU A 270 -9.98 -6.89 -6.47
C LEU A 270 -8.66 -7.21 -7.17
N SER A 271 -8.50 -8.47 -7.61
CA SER A 271 -7.39 -8.91 -8.46
C SER A 271 -7.42 -8.33 -9.87
N ASP A 272 -8.59 -7.94 -10.39
CA ASP A 272 -8.73 -7.45 -11.76
C ASP A 272 -8.34 -5.97 -11.90
N TYR A 273 -8.20 -5.27 -10.78
CA TYR A 273 -7.69 -3.90 -10.74
C TYR A 273 -6.18 -3.94 -10.43
N GLU A 274 -5.35 -4.01 -11.47
CA GLU A 274 -3.89 -3.85 -11.35
C GLU A 274 -3.60 -2.47 -10.74
N PHE A 275 -2.99 -2.49 -9.56
CA PHE A 275 -2.72 -1.30 -8.74
C PHE A 275 -1.27 -1.29 -8.23
N ASP A 276 -0.46 -2.21 -8.74
CA ASP A 276 0.93 -2.50 -8.40
C ASP A 276 1.92 -1.97 -9.45
N ASP A 277 1.44 -1.54 -10.63
CA ASP A 277 2.26 -0.98 -11.72
C ASP A 277 3.26 0.10 -11.26
N VAL A 278 2.87 0.93 -10.29
CA VAL A 278 3.72 2.01 -9.78
C VAL A 278 4.81 1.47 -8.85
N GLN A 279 4.54 0.41 -8.09
CA GLN A 279 5.55 -0.29 -7.31
C GLN A 279 6.54 -1.00 -8.23
N ASP A 280 6.06 -1.80 -9.19
CA ASP A 280 6.89 -2.51 -10.17
C ASP A 280 7.79 -1.53 -10.96
N ARG A 281 7.24 -0.36 -11.28
CA ARG A 281 7.99 0.71 -11.93
C ARG A 281 9.07 1.30 -11.03
N ALA A 282 8.79 1.52 -9.75
CA ALA A 282 9.77 2.00 -8.79
C ALA A 282 10.93 0.99 -8.66
N GLU A 283 10.61 -0.30 -8.48
CA GLU A 283 11.60 -1.37 -8.39
C GLU A 283 12.45 -1.46 -9.67
N SER A 284 11.82 -1.41 -10.85
CA SER A 284 12.55 -1.42 -12.13
C SER A 284 13.47 -0.20 -12.32
N LEU A 285 13.06 0.98 -11.87
CA LEU A 285 13.87 2.19 -11.94
C LEU A 285 15.05 2.14 -10.97
N GLU A 286 14.82 1.65 -9.76
CA GLU A 286 15.84 1.45 -8.74
C GLU A 286 16.92 0.48 -9.23
N GLU A 287 16.53 -0.70 -9.71
CA GLU A 287 17.46 -1.70 -10.27
C GLU A 287 18.31 -1.09 -11.39
N GLY A 288 17.68 -0.41 -12.35
CA GLY A 288 18.38 0.21 -13.47
C GLY A 288 19.35 1.31 -13.03
N TRP A 289 18.99 2.13 -12.04
CA TRP A 289 19.88 3.17 -11.53
C TRP A 289 20.98 2.64 -10.62
N MET A 290 20.73 1.53 -9.92
CA MET A 290 21.75 0.88 -9.12
C MET A 290 22.81 0.24 -10.02
N ASP A 291 22.42 -0.35 -11.14
CA ASP A 291 23.34 -0.80 -12.19
C ASP A 291 24.16 0.36 -12.77
N ASP A 292 23.51 1.49 -13.08
CA ASP A 292 24.18 2.71 -13.54
C ASP A 292 25.18 3.24 -12.51
N TRP A 293 24.86 3.22 -11.22
CA TRP A 293 25.77 3.63 -10.15
C TRP A 293 26.95 2.66 -10.00
N ASN A 294 26.68 1.35 -9.97
CA ASN A 294 27.67 0.28 -9.88
C ASN A 294 28.68 0.34 -11.02
N SER A 295 28.21 0.63 -12.25
CA SER A 295 29.08 0.78 -13.42
C SER A 295 30.17 1.83 -13.20
N ARG A 296 29.85 2.90 -12.46
CA ARG A 296 30.77 4.00 -12.16
C ARG A 296 31.61 3.77 -10.91
N GLN A 297 31.35 2.73 -10.13
CA GLN A 297 32.24 2.29 -9.03
C GLN A 297 33.36 1.36 -9.52
N ASN A 298 33.29 0.86 -10.75
CA ASN A 298 34.28 -0.09 -11.26
C ASN A 298 35.72 0.47 -11.27
N PRO A 299 36.76 -0.37 -11.10
CA PRO A 299 38.14 0.08 -11.11
C PRO A 299 38.55 0.79 -12.41
N ALA A 300 37.96 0.37 -13.55
CA ALA A 300 38.21 1.00 -14.85
C ALA A 300 37.69 2.44 -14.93
N SER A 301 36.51 2.74 -14.37
CA SER A 301 35.97 4.11 -14.27
C SER A 301 36.74 4.93 -13.23
N THR A 302 37.18 4.31 -12.14
CA THR A 302 37.98 4.95 -11.09
C THR A 302 39.37 5.37 -11.60
N VAL A 303 40.05 4.51 -12.37
CA VAL A 303 41.34 4.83 -13.03
C VAL A 303 41.16 5.96 -14.04
N TYR A 304 40.06 5.98 -14.78
CA TYR A 304 39.74 7.05 -15.72
C TYR A 304 39.50 8.40 -15.03
N GLN A 305 38.71 8.41 -13.96
CA GLN A 305 38.49 9.60 -13.11
C GLN A 305 39.79 10.09 -12.45
N SER A 306 40.70 9.17 -12.11
CA SER A 306 42.02 9.51 -11.56
C SER A 306 42.93 10.15 -12.62
N ILE A 307 42.92 9.63 -13.85
CA ILE A 307 43.66 10.21 -14.99
C ILE A 307 43.12 11.60 -15.33
N ALA A 308 41.80 11.81 -15.27
CA ALA A 308 41.17 13.12 -15.40
C ALA A 308 41.74 14.14 -14.39
N ALA A 309 41.74 13.79 -13.10
CA ALA A 309 42.28 14.66 -12.06
C ALA A 309 43.77 15.00 -12.28
N ILE A 310 44.57 14.02 -12.72
CA ILE A 310 46.00 14.21 -13.03
C ILE A 310 46.18 15.16 -14.23
N VAL A 311 45.39 15.02 -15.30
CA VAL A 311 45.47 15.87 -16.50
C VAL A 311 45.08 17.33 -16.18
N VAL A 312 44.06 17.57 -15.34
CA VAL A 312 43.70 18.93 -14.89
C VAL A 312 44.83 19.55 -14.08
N VAL A 313 45.43 18.82 -13.14
CA VAL A 313 46.55 19.32 -12.33
C VAL A 313 47.75 19.65 -13.21
N ILE A 314 48.07 18.82 -14.20
CA ILE A 314 49.16 19.10 -15.16
C ILE A 314 48.84 20.33 -16.02
N GLY A 315 47.59 20.51 -16.45
CA GLY A 315 47.15 21.69 -17.22
C GLY A 315 47.25 23.00 -16.43
N VAL A 316 46.82 22.99 -15.16
CA VAL A 316 46.89 24.16 -14.26
C VAL A 316 48.35 24.51 -13.93
N VAL A 317 49.18 23.50 -13.62
CA VAL A 317 50.61 23.70 -13.34
C VAL A 317 51.35 24.14 -14.61
N GLY A 318 51.08 23.53 -15.75
CA GLY A 318 51.67 23.87 -17.04
C GLY A 318 51.27 25.27 -17.52
N GLY A 319 50.01 25.65 -17.34
CA GLY A 319 49.47 26.99 -17.62
C GLY A 319 50.08 28.07 -16.71
N TYR A 320 50.23 27.77 -15.41
CA TYR A 320 50.88 28.68 -14.47
C TYR A 320 52.37 28.88 -14.79
N VAL A 321 53.08 27.83 -15.19
CA VAL A 321 54.49 27.89 -15.59
C VAL A 321 54.69 28.64 -16.90
N THR A 322 53.77 28.51 -17.87
CA THR A 322 53.83 29.26 -19.13
C THR A 322 53.44 30.73 -18.99
N TRP A 323 52.47 31.05 -18.13
CA TRP A 323 52.11 32.44 -17.81
C TRP A 323 53.22 33.18 -17.06
N ARG A 324 53.91 32.51 -16.12
CA ARG A 324 55.03 33.10 -15.35
C ARG A 324 56.34 33.26 -16.17
N ARG A 325 56.42 32.68 -17.36
CA ARG A 325 57.56 32.79 -18.28
C ARG A 325 57.34 33.83 -19.39
N ARG A 326 56.16 34.43 -19.48
CA ARG A 326 55.90 35.64 -20.27
C ARG A 326 56.03 36.87 -19.39
#